data_AF-D6TR43-F1
#
_entry.id   AF-D6TR43-F1
#
_cell.length_a   1.000
_cell.length_b   1.000
_cell.length_c   1.000
_cell.angle_alpha   90.00
_cell.angle_beta   90.00
_cell.angle_gamma   90.00
#
_symmetry.space_group_name_H-M   'P 1'
#
loop_
_entity.id
_entity.type
_entity.pdbx_description
1 polymer ?
#
loop_
_entity_poly.entity_id
_entity_poly.type
_entity_poly.pdbx_seq_one_letter_code
_entity_poly.pdbx_strand_id
1 'polypeptide(L)' 'MPKRVMYLVHCSQEAQAYELSDGNSTVLRDITSERPAWFTWLDGISSFAFRSRLGVHYTVRKERVQRPW' A
#
# COMPACT_ATOMS: atom_id res chain seq x y z
N MET A 1 2.27 18.98 13.17
CA MET A 1 2.33 17.53 12.84
C MET A 1 2.07 17.38 11.35
N PRO A 2 2.91 16.70 10.56
CA PRO A 2 2.58 16.44 9.17
C PRO A 2 1.34 15.55 9.13
N LYS A 3 0.32 15.91 8.35
CA LYS A 3 -0.81 15.03 8.06
C LYS A 3 -0.23 13.75 7.46
N ARG A 4 -0.22 12.67 8.24
CA ARG A 4 0.27 11.38 7.79
C ARG A 4 -0.77 10.84 6.82
N VAL A 5 -0.49 10.97 5.52
CA VAL A 5 -1.32 10.40 4.47
C VAL A 5 -1.41 8.89 4.73
N MET A 6 -2.64 8.39 4.92
CA MET A 6 -2.87 6.97 5.16
C MET A 6 -3.11 6.31 3.80
N TYR A 7 -2.07 5.66 3.30
CA TYR A 7 -2.19 4.85 2.10
C TYR A 7 -3.00 3.59 2.38
N LEU A 8 -3.97 3.27 1.52
CA LEU A 8 -4.79 2.07 1.60
C LEU A 8 -4.69 1.28 0.29
N VAL A 9 -4.26 0.03 0.40
CA VAL A 9 -4.31 -0.94 -0.68
C VAL A 9 -5.52 -1.85 -0.46
N HIS A 10 -6.37 -2.01 -1.47
CA HIS A 10 -7.52 -2.90 -1.38
C HIS A 10 -7.80 -3.57 -2.72
N CYS A 11 -8.48 -4.72 -2.68
CA CYS A 11 -8.98 -5.37 -3.89
C CYS A 11 -10.29 -4.69 -4.32
N SER A 12 -10.32 -4.15 -5.54
CA SER A 12 -11.56 -3.75 -6.20
C SER A 12 -12.16 -4.99 -6.87
N GLN A 13 -13.40 -5.32 -6.52
CA GLN A 13 -14.09 -6.46 -7.13
C GLN A 13 -14.50 -6.16 -8.58
N GLU A 14 -14.88 -4.91 -8.85
CA GLU A 14 -15.28 -4.44 -10.18
C GLU A 14 -14.12 -4.48 -11.18
N ALA A 15 -12.94 -4.04 -10.75
CA ALA A 15 -11.73 -4.05 -11.58
C ALA A 15 -10.96 -5.38 -11.53
N GLN A 16 -11.38 -6.32 -10.65
CA GLN A 16 -10.63 -7.54 -10.31
C GLN A 16 -9.13 -7.30 -10.02
N ALA A 17 -8.81 -6.13 -9.48
CA ALA A 17 -7.45 -5.63 -9.36
C ALA A 17 -7.22 -4.99 -7.99
N TYR A 18 -5.95 -4.88 -7.59
CA TYR A 18 -5.59 -4.11 -6.41
C TYR A 18 -5.43 -2.63 -6.75
N GLU A 19 -6.03 -1.79 -5.93
CA GLU A 19 -5.97 -0.33 -6.03
C GLU A 19 -5.34 0.25 -4.78
N LEU A 20 -4.54 1.30 -4.98
CA LEU A 20 -3.97 2.12 -3.93
C LEU A 20 -4.68 3.47 -3.92
N SER A 21 -5.13 3.87 -2.73
CA SER A 21 -5.59 5.21 -2.45
C SER A 21 -4.78 5.89 -1.36
N ASP A 22 -4.74 7.21 -1.39
CA ASP A 22 -4.10 8.06 -0.37
C ASP A 22 -5.11 8.63 0.66
N GLY A 23 -6.29 8.01 0.73
CA GLY A 23 -7.42 8.43 1.57
C GLY A 23 -8.40 9.37 0.87
N ASN A 24 -7.97 10.12 -0.15
CA ASN A 24 -8.85 11.03 -0.90
C ASN A 24 -8.98 10.65 -2.38
N SER A 25 -7.97 9.99 -2.94
CA SER A 25 -7.91 9.67 -4.37
C SER A 25 -7.25 8.31 -4.61
N THR A 26 -7.64 7.65 -5.70
CA THR A 26 -6.94 6.46 -6.19
C THR A 26 -5.67 6.94 -6.91
N VAL A 27 -4.51 6.58 -6.36
CA VAL A 27 -3.20 7.01 -6.86
C VAL A 27 -2.67 6.03 -7.90
N LEU A 28 -2.90 4.72 -7.68
CA LEU A 28 -2.48 3.65 -8.58
C LEU A 28 -3.59 2.61 -8.69
N ARG A 29 -3.85 2.18 -9.92
CA ARG A 29 -4.73 1.04 -10.24
C ARG A 29 -3.91 -0.09 -10.83
N ASP A 30 -4.45 -1.30 -10.73
CA ASP A 30 -3.83 -2.50 -11.30
C ASP A 30 -2.42 -2.77 -10.75
N ILE A 31 -2.35 -2.72 -9.42
CA ILE A 31 -1.12 -3.00 -8.70
C ILE A 31 -0.91 -4.51 -8.66
N THR A 32 0.15 -4.95 -9.34
CA THR A 32 0.66 -6.31 -9.19
C THR A 32 2.07 -6.26 -8.59
N SER A 33 2.46 -7.34 -7.92
CA SER A 33 3.81 -7.48 -7.33
C SER A 33 4.93 -7.42 -8.36
N GLU A 34 4.61 -7.46 -9.65
CA GLU A 34 5.57 -7.46 -10.76
C GLU A 34 5.78 -6.06 -11.34
N ARG A 35 4.95 -5.07 -11.00
CA ARG A 35 5.07 -3.72 -11.57
C ARG A 35 6.18 -2.92 -10.89
N PRO A 36 7.10 -2.29 -11.64
CA PRO A 36 8.12 -1.42 -11.06
C PRO A 36 7.55 -0.29 -10.20
N ALA A 37 6.40 0.30 -10.62
CA ALA A 37 5.72 1.36 -9.88
C ALA A 37 5.31 0.95 -8.45
N TRP A 38 5.02 -0.33 -8.22
CA TRP A 38 4.74 -0.86 -6.89
C TRP A 38 5.96 -0.77 -5.99
N PHE A 39 7.12 -1.22 -6.47
CA PHE A 39 8.37 -1.18 -5.70
C PHE A 39 8.84 0.26 -5.46
N THR A 40 8.75 1.14 -6.46
CA THR A 40 9.07 2.57 -6.30
C THR A 40 8.20 3.22 -5.24
N TRP A 41 6.90 2.94 -5.23
CA TRP A 41 6.00 3.44 -4.21
C TRP A 41 6.33 2.87 -2.82
N LEU A 42 6.55 1.55 -2.71
CA LEU A 42 6.93 0.89 -1.45
C LEU A 42 8.23 1.45 -0.86
N ASP A 43 9.16 1.90 -1.70
CA ASP A 43 10.40 2.48 -1.21
C ASP A 43 10.21 3.87 -0.59
N GLY A 44 9.28 4.66 -1.14
CA GLY A 44 8.96 6.01 -0.69
C GLY A 44 8.09 6.08 0.58
N ILE A 45 7.57 4.97 1.10
CA ILE A 45 6.67 4.95 2.24
C ILE A 45 7.20 4.11 3.41
N SER A 46 6.79 4.47 4.64
CA SER A 46 7.11 3.69 5.85
C SER A 46 6.03 2.67 6.22
N SER A 47 4.80 2.86 5.74
CA SER A 47 3.65 2.05 6.13
C SER A 47 2.43 2.31 5.25
N PHE A 48 1.58 1.29 5.11
CA PHE A 48 0.27 1.38 4.46
C PHE A 48 -0.72 0.42 5.12
N ALA A 49 -2.01 0.71 4.96
CA ALA A 49 -3.09 -0.21 5.31
C ALA A 49 -3.41 -1.12 4.12
N PHE A 50 -3.72 -2.38 4.38
CA PHE A 50 -4.14 -3.35 3.39
C PHE A 50 -5.48 -3.95 3.79
N ARG A 51 -6.47 -3.89 2.90
CA ARG A 51 -7.75 -4.56 3.08
C ARG A 51 -7.79 -5.83 2.24
N SER A 52 -7.91 -6.98 2.91
CA SER A 52 -8.03 -8.26 2.25
C SER A 52 -9.39 -8.40 1.54
N ARG A 53 -9.51 -9.40 0.67
CA ARG A 53 -10.77 -9.73 0.00
C ARG A 53 -11.89 -10.12 0.97
N LEU A 54 -11.54 -10.59 2.16
CA LEU A 54 -12.47 -10.94 3.23
C LEU A 54 -12.89 -9.72 4.08
N GLY A 55 -12.42 -8.51 3.74
CA GLY A 55 -12.74 -7.29 4.47
C GLY A 55 -11.88 -7.03 5.71
N VAL A 56 -10.94 -7.94 6.02
CA VAL A 56 -10.01 -7.77 7.15
C VAL A 56 -8.98 -6.70 6.82
N HIS A 57 -8.74 -5.80 7.77
CA HIS A 57 -7.76 -4.72 7.64
C HIS A 57 -6.44 -5.09 8.34
N TYR A 58 -5.35 -4.97 7.61
CA TYR A 58 -4.00 -5.16 8.09
C TYR A 58 -3.23 -3.85 7.96
N THR A 59 -2.27 -3.61 8.85
CA THR A 59 -1.32 -2.50 8.70
C THR A 59 0.04 -3.09 8.42
N VAL A 60 0.60 -2.76 7.26
CA VAL A 60 1.95 -3.16 6.87
C VAL A 60 2.89 -2.00 7.16
N ARG A 61 4.02 -2.29 7.79
CA ARG A 61 5.05 -1.29 8.13
C ARG A 61 6.40 -1.81 7.66
N LYS A 62 7.19 -0.94 7.04
CA LYS A 62 8.57 -1.24 6.68
C LYS A 62 9.39 -1.21 7.98
N GLU A 63 9.90 -2.36 8.39
CA GLU A 63 10.83 -2.43 9.49
C GLU A 63 12.21 -1.96 9.03
N ARG A 64 12.86 -1.14 9.86
CA ARG A 64 14.28 -0.87 9.68
C ARG A 64 15.04 -2.07 10.24
N VAL A 65 15.45 -2.98 9.37
CA VAL A 65 16.38 -4.03 9.75
C VAL A 65 17.72 -3.39 10.05
N GLN A 66 18.03 -3.13 11.32
CA GLN A 66 19.39 -2.87 11.75
C GLN A 66 20.14 -4.19 11.70
N ARG A 67 21.00 -4.38 10.70
CA ARG A 67 21.96 -5.48 10.71
C ARG A 67 23.10 -5.06 11.64
N PRO A 68 23.34 -5.75 12.76
CA PRO A 68 24.55 -5.53 13.54
C PRO A 68 25.75 -5.95 12.67
N TRP A 69 26.76 -5.09 12.64
CA TRP A 69 28.04 -5.32 11.96
C TRP A 69 28.85 -6.41 12.67
#